data_AF-A0A0Q8QHQ6-F1
#
_entry.id   AF-A0A0Q8QHQ6-F1
#
_cell.length_a   1.000
_cell.length_b   1.000
_cell.length_c   1.000
_cell.angle_alpha   90.00
_cell.angle_beta   90.00
_cell.angle_gamma   90.00
#
_symmetry.space_group_name_H-M   'P 1'
#
loop_
_entity.id
_entity.type
_entity.pdbx_description
1 polymer ?
#
loop_
_entity_poly.entity_id
_entity_poly.type
_entity_poly.pdbx_seq_one_letter_code
_entity_poly.pdbx_strand_id
1 'polypeptide(L)'
;MTMPVGELTRTLPSAPSDAAGYRAFISYAHKDEASARRLHRWLESYRMPRRLVGRTTRLGTVARRLTPIFRDRLELPASSSLDAAVANALAASDVLLVLCSPAARASMWVNAEIRLFRSLHPDRPIIAALLSGEPRDSFPEALTEADALGVVSEPVAADFRRNHDGPRLARLKIVAGLTGLALDELIQREAQRQLRRVIAVTLAAMVFALLMSFLLILAVMARREAEQQRRQAEGLIEFMLTDLRTRLQGVGRLDVLGSVNDRALAYYGEQSDLSKLPVESLERRARVLHAMGEDDQKRGKNAAALAKFVEAHRTTAALLAANPDDPLRIFAHAQSEFWIGYVDFARDRLDKALPRFVAYRSLARRLTEIEPANLKYWRELGYAEGNICTIAIARKGPAADLDACRSALQTIERVARAQPDDATIQSDLANRHAWMADALRLGGRDRDALAEREKQMAIIDRLLTQDAKNASYRQDWMLARFSTAALLRALGEHRRADAMVADSRRLIDELIASDPENKDWRIWRQEFTHSMTN
;
A
#
# COMPACT_ATOMS: atom_id res chain seq x y z
N MET A 1 1.22 -13.63 -125.30
CA MET A 1 2.26 -14.37 -126.04
C MET A 1 3.59 -14.06 -125.36
N THR A 2 4.40 -15.10 -125.09
CA THR A 2 5.81 -15.11 -124.67
C THR A 2 6.23 -14.56 -123.28
N MET A 3 6.75 -15.48 -122.44
CA MET A 3 7.64 -15.26 -121.28
C MET A 3 9.07 -14.81 -121.71
N PRO A 4 10.14 -14.61 -120.86
CA PRO A 4 10.33 -14.79 -119.39
C PRO A 4 11.27 -13.74 -118.67
N VAL A 5 11.64 -14.06 -117.41
CA VAL A 5 12.87 -13.77 -116.59
C VAL A 5 13.12 -12.39 -115.96
N GLY A 6 13.42 -12.37 -114.64
CA GLY A 6 14.59 -11.65 -114.11
C GLY A 6 14.44 -10.80 -112.85
N GLU A 7 14.94 -11.34 -111.73
CA GLU A 7 15.53 -10.72 -110.52
C GLU A 7 15.52 -9.18 -110.35
N LEU A 8 15.15 -8.72 -109.14
CA LEU A 8 16.11 -8.07 -108.20
C LEU A 8 15.43 -7.77 -106.85
N THR A 9 15.91 -8.52 -105.87
CA THR A 9 15.82 -8.37 -104.43
C THR A 9 16.07 -6.92 -103.95
N ARG A 10 15.15 -6.38 -103.14
CA ARG A 10 15.48 -5.40 -102.10
C ARG A 10 14.85 -5.85 -100.79
N THR A 11 15.71 -6.33 -99.93
CA THR A 11 15.49 -6.87 -98.60
C THR A 11 14.91 -5.82 -97.65
N LEU A 12 13.82 -6.17 -96.99
CA LEU A 12 13.33 -5.52 -95.78
C LEU A 12 14.30 -5.85 -94.63
N PRO A 13 14.65 -4.90 -93.75
CA PRO A 13 15.57 -5.16 -92.64
C PRO A 13 14.94 -6.15 -91.65
N SER A 14 15.66 -7.24 -91.41
CA SER A 14 15.41 -8.23 -90.36
C SER A 14 15.61 -7.61 -88.98
N ALA A 15 14.63 -7.80 -88.09
CA ALA A 15 14.68 -7.34 -86.71
C ALA A 15 15.83 -8.01 -85.93
N PRO A 16 16.64 -7.25 -85.16
CA PRO A 16 17.73 -7.79 -84.38
C PRO A 16 17.22 -8.49 -83.11
N SER A 17 17.67 -9.72 -82.90
CA SER A 17 17.55 -10.49 -81.66
C SER A 17 18.67 -10.11 -80.69
N ASP A 18 18.42 -9.17 -79.76
CA ASP A 18 19.01 -9.06 -78.40
C ASP A 18 18.68 -7.69 -77.76
N ALA A 19 17.41 -7.45 -77.43
CA ALA A 19 17.01 -6.35 -76.55
C ALA A 19 16.20 -6.92 -75.37
N ALA A 20 16.68 -6.69 -74.15
CA ALA A 20 15.98 -7.11 -72.93
C ALA A 20 14.56 -6.51 -72.90
N GLY A 21 13.53 -7.37 -72.98
CA GLY A 21 12.13 -6.95 -72.93
C GLY A 21 11.74 -6.29 -71.60
N TYR A 22 10.76 -5.40 -71.64
CA TYR A 22 10.21 -4.73 -70.46
C TYR A 22 8.99 -5.48 -69.92
N ARG A 23 8.89 -5.58 -68.60
CA ARG A 23 7.72 -6.18 -67.94
C ARG A 23 6.47 -5.33 -68.04
N ALA A 24 6.64 -4.02 -68.18
CA ALA A 24 5.55 -3.08 -68.41
C ALA A 24 6.07 -1.78 -69.03
N PHE A 25 5.21 -1.14 -69.82
CA PHE A 25 5.34 0.26 -70.25
C PHE A 25 4.35 1.12 -69.46
N ILE A 26 4.79 2.24 -68.89
CA ILE A 26 3.90 3.20 -68.20
C ILE A 26 3.60 4.37 -69.13
N SER A 27 2.35 4.46 -69.58
CA SER A 27 1.80 5.60 -70.33
C SER A 27 1.03 6.53 -69.40
N TYR A 28 1.30 7.84 -69.49
CA TYR A 28 0.69 8.85 -68.61
C TYR A 28 0.71 10.24 -69.25
N ALA A 29 -0.21 11.13 -68.85
CA ALA A 29 -0.12 12.54 -69.23
C ALA A 29 0.91 13.29 -68.38
N HIS A 30 1.51 14.36 -68.92
CA HIS A 30 2.50 15.16 -68.20
C HIS A 30 2.03 15.60 -66.79
N LYS A 31 0.75 15.98 -66.63
CA LYS A 31 0.17 16.35 -65.32
C LYS A 31 0.22 15.22 -64.26
N ASP A 32 0.37 13.96 -64.67
CA ASP A 32 0.41 12.79 -63.81
C ASP A 32 1.85 12.31 -63.48
N GLU A 33 2.89 13.05 -63.88
CA GLU A 33 4.29 12.61 -63.78
C GLU A 33 4.73 12.25 -62.35
N ALA A 34 4.28 13.02 -61.36
CA ALA A 34 4.57 12.74 -59.95
C ALA A 34 3.98 11.40 -59.49
N SER A 35 2.77 11.05 -59.96
CA SER A 35 2.11 9.77 -59.67
C SER A 35 2.79 8.63 -60.41
N ALA A 36 3.14 8.83 -61.69
CA ALA A 36 3.91 7.87 -62.48
C ALA A 36 5.26 7.53 -61.85
N ARG A 37 6.01 8.55 -61.41
CA ARG A 37 7.33 8.39 -60.75
C ARG A 37 7.23 7.65 -59.42
N ARG A 38 6.16 7.88 -58.64
CA ARG A 38 5.93 7.14 -57.37
C ARG A 38 5.57 5.68 -57.63
N LEU A 39 4.71 5.42 -58.59
CA LEU A 39 4.28 4.06 -58.93
C LEU A 39 5.42 3.25 -59.54
N HIS A 40 6.17 3.83 -60.48
CA HIS A 40 7.34 3.22 -61.11
C HIS A 40 8.36 2.76 -60.07
N ARG A 41 8.79 3.66 -59.16
CA ARG A 41 9.71 3.31 -58.06
C ARG A 41 9.17 2.19 -57.16
N TRP A 42 7.88 2.23 -56.86
CA TRP A 42 7.26 1.20 -56.03
C TRP A 42 7.28 -0.17 -56.73
N LEU A 43 6.87 -0.24 -58.00
CA LEU A 43 6.87 -1.46 -58.79
C LEU A 43 8.28 -2.05 -58.97
N GLU A 44 9.28 -1.20 -59.22
CA GLU A 44 10.69 -1.60 -59.33
C GLU A 44 11.24 -2.20 -58.02
N SER A 45 10.82 -1.66 -56.88
CA SER A 45 11.23 -2.14 -55.55
C SER A 45 10.42 -3.35 -55.06
N TYR A 46 9.30 -3.66 -55.70
CA TYR A 46 8.36 -4.68 -55.24
C TYR A 46 8.97 -6.09 -55.39
N ARG A 47 8.90 -6.89 -54.31
CA ARG A 47 9.38 -8.26 -54.30
C ARG A 47 8.23 -9.25 -54.17
N MET A 48 8.13 -10.16 -55.15
CA MET A 48 7.13 -11.21 -55.15
C MET A 48 7.28 -12.13 -53.92
N PRO A 49 6.15 -12.56 -53.29
CA PRO A 49 6.19 -13.55 -52.21
C PRO A 49 6.86 -14.84 -52.67
N ARG A 50 7.79 -15.39 -51.86
CA ARG A 50 8.56 -16.60 -52.22
C ARG A 50 7.70 -17.77 -52.67
N ARG A 51 6.50 -17.94 -52.09
CA ARG A 51 5.54 -19.00 -52.43
C ARG A 51 4.91 -18.88 -53.84
N LEU A 52 4.96 -17.69 -54.45
CA LEU A 52 4.33 -17.39 -55.74
C LEU A 52 5.34 -17.27 -56.88
N VAL A 53 6.64 -17.19 -56.58
CA VAL A 53 7.71 -17.12 -57.59
C VAL A 53 7.85 -18.48 -58.27
N GLY A 54 7.94 -18.50 -59.61
CA GLY A 54 8.04 -19.73 -60.40
C GLY A 54 6.70 -20.36 -60.80
N ARG A 55 5.57 -19.81 -60.34
CA ARG A 55 4.24 -20.25 -60.78
C ARG A 55 3.99 -19.84 -62.22
N THR A 56 3.42 -20.74 -63.02
CA THR A 56 2.99 -20.45 -64.40
C THR A 56 1.61 -19.81 -64.41
N THR A 57 1.47 -18.69 -65.10
CA THR A 57 0.20 -17.96 -65.29
C THR A 57 -0.06 -17.73 -66.78
N ARG A 58 -1.21 -17.14 -67.12
CA ARG A 58 -1.55 -16.75 -68.50
C ARG A 58 -0.57 -15.74 -69.11
N LEU A 59 0.20 -15.01 -68.30
CA LEU A 59 1.20 -14.03 -68.73
C LEU A 59 2.64 -14.58 -68.61
N GLY A 60 2.80 -15.89 -68.41
CA GLY A 60 4.09 -16.56 -68.23
C GLY A 60 4.44 -16.83 -66.77
N THR A 61 5.71 -17.18 -66.53
CA THR A 61 6.22 -17.57 -65.21
C THR A 61 6.47 -16.34 -64.33
N VAL A 62 5.93 -16.36 -63.10
CA VAL A 62 6.06 -15.25 -62.15
C VAL A 62 7.51 -15.09 -61.69
N ALA A 63 8.13 -13.97 -62.07
CA ALA A 63 9.48 -13.62 -61.67
C ALA A 63 9.55 -13.08 -60.23
N ARG A 64 10.75 -13.09 -59.63
CA ARG A 64 10.98 -12.55 -58.28
C ARG A 64 10.79 -11.02 -58.18
N ARG A 65 11.01 -10.31 -59.29
CA ARG A 65 10.91 -8.85 -59.43
C ARG A 65 10.11 -8.52 -60.70
N LEU A 66 9.49 -7.35 -60.72
CA LEU A 66 8.72 -6.83 -61.85
C LEU A 66 9.58 -5.98 -62.79
N THR A 67 10.90 -6.10 -62.72
CA THR A 67 11.88 -5.25 -63.40
C THR A 67 12.39 -5.94 -64.68
N PRO A 68 12.69 -5.21 -65.77
CA PRO A 68 12.65 -3.74 -65.89
C PRO A 68 11.27 -3.21 -66.32
N ILE A 69 10.87 -2.03 -65.82
CA ILE A 69 9.67 -1.29 -66.24
C ILE A 69 10.07 -0.02 -66.98
N PHE A 70 9.60 0.13 -68.21
CA PHE A 70 9.80 1.35 -68.97
C PHE A 70 8.81 2.42 -68.52
N ARG A 71 9.30 3.64 -68.30
CA ARG A 71 8.50 4.82 -68.02
C ARG A 71 8.90 5.88 -69.02
N ASP A 72 7.97 6.31 -69.86
CA ASP A 72 8.21 7.42 -70.76
C ASP A 72 8.59 8.68 -69.98
N ARG A 73 9.48 9.52 -70.52
CA ARG A 73 10.12 10.62 -69.79
C ARG A 73 9.90 12.01 -70.37
N LEU A 74 9.22 12.26 -71.49
CA LEU A 74 9.33 13.58 -72.13
C LEU A 74 8.06 14.21 -72.71
N GLU A 75 7.97 15.53 -72.48
CA GLU A 75 7.27 16.53 -73.28
C GLU A 75 8.00 16.72 -74.63
N LEU A 76 7.27 16.86 -75.74
CA LEU A 76 7.78 17.02 -77.11
C LEU A 76 7.85 18.52 -77.52
N PRO A 77 8.58 18.97 -78.58
CA PRO A 77 8.88 18.29 -79.86
C PRO A 77 10.34 18.41 -80.40
N ALA A 78 10.64 17.61 -81.43
CA ALA A 78 11.85 17.62 -82.29
C ALA A 78 13.03 16.67 -81.91
N SER A 79 12.84 15.35 -82.11
CA SER A 79 13.87 14.48 -82.70
C SER A 79 13.22 13.19 -83.23
N SER A 80 13.44 12.83 -84.49
CA SER A 80 12.87 11.63 -85.14
C SER A 80 13.40 10.30 -84.59
N SER A 81 14.44 10.32 -83.73
CA SER A 81 15.01 9.12 -83.12
C SER A 81 14.33 8.71 -81.82
N LEU A 82 13.66 9.63 -81.11
CA LEU A 82 12.96 9.31 -79.86
C LEU A 82 11.62 8.60 -80.10
N ASP A 83 10.90 8.94 -81.17
CA ASP A 83 9.66 8.25 -81.57
C ASP A 83 9.90 6.76 -81.84
N ALA A 84 11.06 6.44 -82.43
CA ALA A 84 11.49 5.06 -82.63
C ALA A 84 11.83 4.35 -81.30
N ALA A 85 12.42 5.05 -80.33
CA ALA A 85 12.76 4.47 -79.02
C ALA A 85 11.51 4.13 -78.20
N VAL A 86 10.51 5.02 -78.19
CA VAL A 86 9.21 4.77 -77.52
C VAL A 86 8.44 3.66 -78.22
N ALA A 87 8.38 3.67 -79.56
CA ALA A 87 7.76 2.59 -80.32
C ALA A 87 8.45 1.24 -80.09
N ASN A 88 9.79 1.20 -80.03
CA ASN A 88 10.56 0.00 -79.71
C ASN A 88 10.32 -0.47 -78.27
N ALA A 89 10.23 0.45 -77.31
CA ALA A 89 9.92 0.10 -75.92
C ALA A 89 8.50 -0.45 -75.77
N LEU A 90 7.52 0.11 -76.47
CA LEU A 90 6.15 -0.42 -76.56
C LEU A 90 6.13 -1.80 -77.21
N ALA A 91 6.86 -1.99 -78.31
CA ALA A 91 7.02 -3.30 -78.97
C ALA A 91 7.67 -4.34 -78.05
N ALA A 92 8.62 -3.93 -77.22
CA ALA A 92 9.34 -4.81 -76.29
C ALA A 92 8.64 -5.00 -74.93
N SER A 93 7.45 -4.43 -74.69
CA SER A 93 6.77 -4.47 -73.39
C SER A 93 5.70 -5.56 -73.29
N ASP A 94 5.75 -6.37 -72.22
CA ASP A 94 4.78 -7.44 -71.95
C ASP A 94 3.36 -6.90 -71.66
N VAL A 95 3.26 -5.71 -71.05
CA VAL A 95 2.01 -5.09 -70.58
C VAL A 95 2.06 -3.57 -70.77
N LEU A 96 0.93 -2.95 -71.15
CA LEU A 96 0.76 -1.50 -71.11
C LEU A 96 0.01 -1.09 -69.84
N LEU A 97 0.62 -0.25 -69.00
CA LEU A 97 0.02 0.35 -67.82
C LEU A 97 -0.31 1.82 -68.10
N VAL A 98 -1.60 2.15 -68.21
CA VAL A 98 -2.07 3.50 -68.50
C VAL A 98 -2.53 4.18 -67.21
N LEU A 99 -1.95 5.34 -66.90
CA LEU A 99 -2.42 6.16 -65.79
C LEU A 99 -3.56 7.06 -66.25
N CYS A 100 -4.79 6.70 -65.87
CA CYS A 100 -6.01 7.37 -66.28
C CYS A 100 -6.31 8.58 -65.37
N SER A 101 -6.50 9.73 -65.99
CA SER A 101 -6.90 11.01 -65.38
C SER A 101 -7.61 11.84 -66.46
N PRO A 102 -8.32 12.93 -66.11
CA PRO A 102 -8.88 13.82 -67.12
C PRO A 102 -7.82 14.40 -68.08
N ALA A 103 -6.57 14.54 -67.61
CA ALA A 103 -5.44 14.96 -68.45
C ALA A 103 -4.97 13.85 -69.40
N ALA A 104 -4.97 12.59 -68.96
CA ALA A 104 -4.66 11.44 -69.80
C ALA A 104 -5.69 11.24 -70.91
N ARG A 105 -6.98 11.42 -70.61
CA ARG A 105 -8.04 11.36 -71.61
C ARG A 105 -7.85 12.39 -72.73
N ALA A 106 -7.48 13.62 -72.37
CA ALA A 106 -7.23 14.71 -73.32
C ALA A 106 -5.87 14.60 -74.05
N SER A 107 -5.00 13.67 -73.68
CA SER A 107 -3.66 13.54 -74.27
C SER A 107 -3.69 12.74 -75.58
N MET A 108 -3.31 13.39 -76.69
CA MET A 108 -3.17 12.69 -77.98
C MET A 108 -2.08 11.62 -77.93
N TRP A 109 -1.01 11.84 -77.16
CA TRP A 109 0.10 10.92 -77.02
C TRP A 109 -0.30 9.63 -76.32
N VAL A 110 -1.02 9.73 -75.19
CA VAL A 110 -1.52 8.55 -74.48
C VAL A 110 -2.45 7.72 -75.39
N ASN A 111 -3.34 8.38 -76.13
CA ASN A 111 -4.19 7.68 -77.11
C ASN A 111 -3.38 7.03 -78.24
N ALA A 112 -2.35 7.70 -78.76
CA ALA A 112 -1.47 7.16 -79.80
C ALA A 112 -0.69 5.93 -79.30
N GLU A 113 -0.16 5.97 -78.08
CA GLU A 113 0.56 4.85 -77.45
C GLU A 113 -0.36 3.64 -77.23
N ILE A 114 -1.61 3.86 -76.78
CA ILE A 114 -2.59 2.78 -76.62
C ILE A 114 -2.92 2.13 -77.97
N ARG A 115 -3.21 2.93 -79.01
CA ARG A 115 -3.51 2.41 -80.36
C ARG A 115 -2.33 1.67 -80.95
N LEU A 116 -1.12 2.22 -80.80
CA LEU A 116 0.11 1.58 -81.26
C LEU A 116 0.32 0.24 -80.53
N PHE A 117 0.19 0.21 -79.20
CA PHE A 117 0.33 -1.03 -78.43
C PHE A 117 -0.70 -2.09 -78.86
N ARG A 118 -1.97 -1.73 -79.06
CA ARG A 118 -2.99 -2.64 -79.59
C ARG A 118 -2.66 -3.16 -80.98
N SER A 119 -2.11 -2.32 -81.86
CA SER A 119 -1.73 -2.72 -83.21
C SER A 119 -0.52 -3.67 -83.24
N LEU A 120 0.43 -3.48 -82.30
CA LEU A 120 1.62 -4.32 -82.18
C LEU A 120 1.31 -5.64 -81.45
N HIS A 121 0.44 -5.58 -80.45
CA HIS A 121 0.15 -6.67 -79.52
C HIS A 121 -1.36 -6.77 -79.21
N PRO A 122 -2.17 -7.36 -80.12
CA PRO A 122 -3.61 -7.49 -79.91
C PRO A 122 -4.00 -8.29 -78.66
N ASP A 123 -3.19 -9.28 -78.30
CA ASP A 123 -3.49 -10.23 -77.21
C ASP A 123 -2.87 -9.85 -75.86
N ARG A 124 -2.06 -8.77 -75.79
CA ARG A 124 -1.38 -8.37 -74.54
C ARG A 124 -2.27 -7.47 -73.69
N PRO A 125 -2.22 -7.60 -72.35
CA PRO A 125 -3.10 -6.86 -71.47
C PRO A 125 -2.75 -5.37 -71.42
N ILE A 126 -3.80 -4.55 -71.29
CA ILE A 126 -3.70 -3.14 -70.93
C ILE A 126 -4.34 -2.95 -69.56
N ILE A 127 -3.59 -2.41 -68.61
CA ILE A 127 -4.04 -2.14 -67.24
C ILE A 127 -4.36 -0.66 -67.12
N ALA A 128 -5.59 -0.32 -66.76
CA ALA A 128 -5.99 1.05 -66.47
C ALA A 128 -5.80 1.36 -64.99
N ALA A 129 -5.05 2.41 -64.66
CA ALA A 129 -4.84 2.88 -63.29
C ALA A 129 -5.51 4.24 -63.12
N LEU A 130 -6.71 4.26 -62.54
CA LEU A 130 -7.46 5.49 -62.34
C LEU A 130 -6.86 6.29 -61.18
N LEU A 131 -6.27 7.45 -61.50
CA LEU A 131 -5.65 8.35 -60.52
C LEU A 131 -6.67 9.36 -59.94
N SER A 132 -7.54 9.90 -60.79
CA SER A 132 -8.54 10.92 -60.43
C SER A 132 -9.66 10.97 -61.47
N GLY A 133 -10.80 11.61 -61.12
CA GLY A 133 -11.99 11.68 -61.96
C GLY A 133 -12.80 10.37 -61.97
N GLU A 134 -13.88 10.35 -62.75
CA GLU A 134 -14.67 9.13 -63.02
C GLU A 134 -14.14 8.39 -64.25
N PRO A 135 -14.31 7.06 -64.36
CA PRO A 135 -13.85 6.29 -65.52
C PRO A 135 -14.26 6.89 -66.88
N ARG A 136 -15.48 7.42 -66.96
CA ARG A 136 -16.01 8.08 -68.18
C ARG A 136 -15.21 9.32 -68.59
N ASP A 137 -14.71 10.07 -67.61
CA ASP A 137 -14.04 11.36 -67.84
C ASP A 137 -12.52 11.23 -67.86
N SER A 138 -12.00 10.08 -67.42
CA SER A 138 -10.57 9.87 -67.21
C SER A 138 -9.95 8.79 -68.08
N PHE A 139 -10.74 7.89 -68.67
CA PHE A 139 -10.20 6.87 -69.57
C PHE A 139 -10.00 7.48 -70.96
N PRO A 140 -8.79 7.38 -71.55
CA PRO A 140 -8.58 7.72 -72.96
C PRO A 140 -9.52 6.95 -73.86
N GLU A 141 -9.98 7.58 -74.94
CA GLU A 141 -10.93 6.97 -75.89
C GLU A 141 -10.40 5.67 -76.47
N ALA A 142 -9.08 5.62 -76.74
CA ALA A 142 -8.39 4.42 -77.22
C ALA A 142 -8.46 3.22 -76.26
N LEU A 143 -8.75 3.39 -74.96
CA LEU A 143 -9.01 2.27 -74.05
C LEU A 143 -10.42 1.69 -74.22
N THR A 144 -11.37 2.52 -74.63
CA THR A 144 -12.80 2.18 -74.74
C THR A 144 -13.26 1.89 -76.17
N GLU A 145 -12.41 2.14 -77.16
CA GLU A 145 -12.62 1.75 -78.55
C GLU A 145 -12.76 0.22 -78.66
N ALA A 146 -13.75 -0.23 -79.45
CA ALA A 146 -13.92 -1.64 -79.78
C ALA A 146 -12.70 -2.15 -80.56
N ASP A 147 -12.29 -3.38 -80.27
CA ASP A 147 -11.23 -4.04 -81.04
C ASP A 147 -11.69 -4.35 -82.49
N ALA A 148 -10.80 -4.89 -83.32
CA ALA A 148 -11.10 -5.25 -84.72
C ALA A 148 -12.23 -6.29 -84.88
N LEU A 149 -12.69 -6.91 -83.77
CA LEU A 149 -13.78 -7.88 -83.70
C LEU A 149 -15.07 -7.28 -83.09
N GLY A 150 -15.10 -5.97 -82.80
CA GLY A 150 -16.26 -5.29 -82.25
C GLY A 150 -16.45 -5.47 -80.74
N VAL A 151 -15.49 -6.06 -80.03
CA VAL A 151 -15.58 -6.31 -78.59
C VAL A 151 -14.98 -5.13 -77.82
N VAL A 152 -15.77 -4.55 -76.91
CA VAL A 152 -15.30 -3.55 -75.96
C VAL A 152 -14.75 -4.29 -74.74
N SER A 153 -13.42 -4.42 -74.65
CA SER A 153 -12.77 -5.01 -73.46
C SER A 153 -12.79 -4.00 -72.31
N GLU A 154 -13.45 -4.33 -71.19
CA GLU A 154 -13.38 -3.52 -69.98
C GLU A 154 -11.96 -3.63 -69.38
N PRO A 155 -11.15 -2.56 -69.38
CA PRO A 155 -9.77 -2.66 -68.94
C PRO A 155 -9.73 -2.94 -67.44
N VAL A 156 -8.79 -3.79 -67.00
CA VAL A 156 -8.60 -4.11 -65.58
C VAL A 156 -8.23 -2.82 -64.84
N ALA A 157 -9.18 -2.26 -64.09
CA ALA A 157 -9.05 -0.97 -63.45
C ALA A 157 -8.52 -1.07 -62.00
N ALA A 158 -7.38 -0.44 -61.74
CA ALA A 158 -6.86 -0.20 -60.40
C ALA A 158 -7.20 1.23 -59.96
N ASP A 159 -8.07 1.37 -58.95
CA ASP A 159 -8.60 2.69 -58.55
C ASP A 159 -7.84 3.30 -57.36
N PHE A 160 -7.02 4.32 -57.60
CA PHE A 160 -6.21 4.96 -56.56
C PHE A 160 -7.00 5.92 -55.66
N ARG A 161 -8.28 6.20 -55.94
CA ARG A 161 -9.11 7.11 -55.15
C ARG A 161 -9.37 6.51 -53.76
N ARG A 162 -9.37 7.36 -52.72
CA ARG A 162 -9.48 6.93 -51.31
C ARG A 162 -10.79 6.21 -50.97
N ASN A 163 -11.87 6.53 -51.66
CA ASN A 163 -13.21 5.97 -51.40
C ASN A 163 -13.49 4.68 -52.20
N HIS A 164 -12.52 4.20 -52.98
CA HIS A 164 -12.59 2.95 -53.75
C HIS A 164 -11.50 1.99 -53.27
N ASP A 165 -10.59 1.53 -54.14
CA ASP A 165 -9.53 0.60 -53.72
C ASP A 165 -8.48 1.27 -52.81
N GLY A 166 -8.24 2.57 -53.04
CA GLY A 166 -7.16 3.30 -52.39
C GLY A 166 -5.77 2.82 -52.82
N PRO A 167 -4.70 3.54 -52.42
CA PRO A 167 -3.37 3.35 -53.00
C PRO A 167 -2.74 1.97 -52.72
N ARG A 168 -3.14 1.28 -51.65
CA ARG A 168 -2.56 -0.03 -51.29
C ARG A 168 -3.16 -1.16 -52.14
N LEU A 169 -4.49 -1.21 -52.26
CA LEU A 169 -5.16 -2.26 -53.02
C LEU A 169 -5.02 -2.04 -54.53
N ALA A 170 -5.09 -0.78 -55.01
CA ALA A 170 -4.85 -0.45 -56.41
C ALA A 170 -3.46 -0.91 -56.90
N ARG A 171 -2.42 -0.71 -56.08
CA ARG A 171 -1.08 -1.21 -56.35
C ARG A 171 -1.02 -2.74 -56.46
N LEU A 172 -1.72 -3.45 -55.58
CA LEU A 172 -1.79 -4.91 -55.64
C LEU A 172 -2.58 -5.41 -56.86
N LYS A 173 -3.64 -4.70 -57.28
CA LYS A 173 -4.37 -4.95 -58.53
C LYS A 173 -3.47 -4.79 -59.76
N ILE A 174 -2.60 -3.79 -59.79
CA ILE A 174 -1.59 -3.65 -60.85
C ILE A 174 -0.63 -4.83 -60.84
N VAL A 175 -0.10 -5.23 -59.68
CA VAL A 175 0.77 -6.42 -59.59
C VAL A 175 0.05 -7.68 -60.07
N ALA A 176 -1.21 -7.87 -59.70
CA ALA A 176 -2.05 -8.97 -60.19
C ALA A 176 -2.19 -8.92 -61.72
N GLY A 177 -2.47 -7.75 -62.29
CA GLY A 177 -2.54 -7.54 -63.74
C GLY A 177 -1.22 -7.79 -64.48
N LEU A 178 -0.09 -7.40 -63.89
CA LEU A 178 1.25 -7.60 -64.46
C LEU A 178 1.72 -9.06 -64.41
N THR A 179 1.21 -9.84 -63.45
CA THR A 179 1.69 -11.21 -63.18
C THR A 179 0.68 -12.29 -63.49
N GLY A 180 -0.58 -11.95 -63.77
CA GLY A 180 -1.67 -12.90 -64.00
C GLY A 180 -2.13 -13.65 -62.74
N LEU A 181 -1.72 -13.24 -61.55
CA LEU A 181 -2.11 -13.85 -60.26
C LEU A 181 -3.44 -13.32 -59.75
N ALA A 182 -4.16 -14.12 -58.95
CA ALA A 182 -5.39 -13.67 -58.29
C ALA A 182 -5.07 -12.65 -57.17
N LEU A 183 -5.86 -11.58 -57.08
CA LEU A 183 -5.65 -10.49 -56.11
C LEU A 183 -5.65 -11.00 -54.65
N ASP A 184 -6.51 -11.98 -54.33
CA ASP A 184 -6.62 -12.57 -53.01
C ASP A 184 -5.32 -13.25 -52.55
N GLU A 185 -4.56 -13.82 -53.48
CA GLU A 185 -3.28 -14.48 -53.19
C GLU A 185 -2.18 -13.49 -52.78
N LEU A 186 -2.30 -12.24 -53.24
CA LEU A 186 -1.39 -11.13 -52.90
C LEU A 186 -1.77 -10.46 -51.56
N ILE A 187 -3.05 -10.42 -51.18
CA ILE A 187 -3.55 -9.76 -49.96
C ILE A 187 -3.23 -10.55 -48.66
N GLN A 188 -3.25 -11.89 -48.71
CA GLN A 188 -3.17 -12.79 -47.53
C GLN A 188 -1.95 -12.61 -46.59
N ARG A 189 -0.93 -11.84 -46.98
CA ARG A 189 0.36 -11.75 -46.26
C ARG A 189 0.37 -10.79 -45.05
N GLU A 190 -0.38 -9.70 -45.07
CA GLU A 190 -0.28 -8.66 -44.02
C GLU A 190 -1.18 -8.92 -42.81
N ALA A 191 -2.41 -9.40 -43.03
CA ALA A 191 -3.33 -9.75 -41.95
C ALA A 191 -2.78 -10.86 -41.04
N GLN A 192 -2.16 -11.90 -41.62
CA GLN A 192 -1.58 -13.01 -40.86
C GLN A 192 -0.40 -12.59 -39.97
N ARG A 193 0.40 -11.60 -40.38
CA ARG A 193 1.54 -11.11 -39.57
C ARG A 193 1.09 -10.28 -38.39
N GLN A 194 0.09 -9.42 -38.59
CA GLN A 194 -0.47 -8.60 -37.52
C GLN A 194 -1.15 -9.48 -36.47
N LEU A 195 -1.95 -10.47 -36.89
CA LEU A 195 -2.60 -11.40 -35.97
C LEU A 195 -1.58 -12.19 -35.12
N ARG A 196 -0.52 -12.72 -35.73
CA ARG A 196 0.53 -13.44 -34.98
C ARG A 196 1.27 -12.54 -33.98
N ARG A 197 1.52 -11.27 -34.34
CA ARG A 197 2.16 -10.31 -33.43
C ARG A 197 1.26 -9.96 -32.26
N VAL A 198 -0.02 -9.69 -32.51
CA VAL A 198 -0.99 -9.40 -31.44
C VAL A 198 -1.09 -10.60 -30.49
N ILE A 199 -1.27 -11.82 -31.01
CA ILE A 199 -1.31 -13.04 -30.18
C ILE A 199 -0.05 -13.20 -29.33
N ALA A 200 1.14 -13.02 -29.92
CA ALA A 200 2.41 -13.13 -29.19
C ALA A 200 2.54 -12.09 -28.07
N VAL A 201 2.15 -10.83 -28.32
CA VAL A 201 2.16 -9.77 -27.31
C VAL A 201 1.15 -10.04 -26.21
N THR A 202 -0.06 -10.49 -26.54
CA THR A 202 -1.10 -10.81 -25.55
C THR A 202 -0.67 -11.99 -24.67
N LEU A 203 -0.08 -13.04 -25.25
CA LEU A 203 0.48 -14.17 -24.49
C LEU A 203 1.62 -13.72 -23.57
N ALA A 204 2.54 -12.90 -24.08
CA ALA A 204 3.64 -12.37 -23.26
C ALA A 204 3.12 -11.50 -22.10
N ALA A 205 2.13 -10.64 -22.36
CA ALA A 205 1.50 -9.81 -21.34
C ALA A 205 0.77 -10.66 -20.28
N MET A 206 0.10 -11.73 -20.70
CA MET A 206 -0.60 -12.64 -19.79
C MET A 206 0.37 -13.43 -18.91
N VAL A 207 1.47 -13.92 -19.48
CA VAL A 207 2.55 -14.57 -18.72
C VAL A 207 3.18 -13.58 -17.73
N PHE A 208 3.44 -12.35 -18.16
CA PHE A 208 3.96 -11.30 -17.27
C PHE A 208 3.00 -10.98 -16.12
N ALA A 209 1.69 -10.84 -16.40
CA ALA A 209 0.68 -10.61 -15.38
C ALA A 209 0.60 -11.77 -14.37
N LEU A 210 0.69 -13.02 -14.84
CA LEU A 210 0.73 -14.20 -13.96
C LEU A 210 1.99 -14.23 -13.08
N LEU A 211 3.15 -13.89 -13.66
CA LEU A 211 4.41 -13.79 -12.90
C LEU A 211 4.32 -12.69 -11.84
N MET A 212 3.82 -11.51 -12.18
CA MET A 212 3.62 -10.41 -11.22
C MET A 212 2.63 -10.80 -10.12
N SER A 213 1.55 -11.49 -10.46
CA SER A 213 0.57 -12.01 -9.50
C SER A 213 1.19 -13.03 -8.55
N PHE A 214 2.02 -13.94 -9.09
CA PHE A 214 2.73 -14.93 -8.30
C PHE A 214 3.74 -14.29 -7.35
N LEU A 215 4.54 -13.33 -7.81
CA LEU A 215 5.48 -12.57 -6.96
C LEU A 215 4.75 -11.79 -5.86
N LEU A 216 3.58 -11.21 -6.16
CA LEU A 216 2.76 -10.55 -5.15
C LEU A 216 2.25 -11.52 -4.09
N ILE A 217 1.79 -12.71 -4.49
CA ILE A 217 1.36 -13.76 -3.55
C ILE A 217 2.52 -14.17 -2.64
N LEU A 218 3.71 -14.42 -3.21
CA LEU A 218 4.90 -14.75 -2.42
C LEU A 218 5.27 -13.63 -1.44
N ALA A 219 5.22 -12.37 -1.87
CA ALA A 219 5.51 -11.23 -1.01
C ALA A 219 4.50 -11.10 0.15
N VAL A 220 3.20 -11.32 -0.11
CA VAL A 220 2.15 -11.31 0.92
C VAL A 220 2.30 -12.49 1.87
N MET A 221 2.61 -13.69 1.37
CA MET A 221 2.85 -14.87 2.20
C MET A 221 4.06 -14.67 3.12
N ALA A 222 5.18 -14.18 2.57
CA ALA A 222 6.38 -13.88 3.35
C ALA A 222 6.10 -12.83 4.44
N ARG A 223 5.32 -11.79 4.13
CA ARG A 223 4.90 -10.79 5.13
C ARG A 223 4.03 -11.40 6.22
N ARG A 224 3.04 -12.23 5.86
CA ARG A 224 2.16 -12.89 6.84
C ARG A 224 2.94 -13.82 7.76
N GLU A 225 3.90 -14.56 7.23
CA GLU A 225 4.75 -15.45 8.03
C GLU A 225 5.61 -14.66 9.01
N ALA A 226 6.23 -13.56 8.58
CA ALA A 226 6.99 -12.66 9.45
C ALA A 226 6.12 -12.04 10.57
N GLU A 227 4.91 -11.58 10.23
CA GLU A 227 3.95 -11.06 11.22
C GLU A 227 3.53 -12.13 12.23
N GLN A 228 3.32 -13.38 11.77
CA GLN A 228 2.94 -14.49 12.65
C GLN A 228 4.08 -14.87 13.61
N GLN A 229 5.31 -15.01 13.12
CA GLN A 229 6.49 -15.26 13.95
C GLN A 229 6.67 -14.17 15.01
N ARG A 230 6.48 -12.90 14.62
CA ARG A 230 6.54 -11.76 15.55
C ARG A 230 5.46 -11.85 16.62
N ARG A 231 4.20 -12.10 16.24
CA ARG A 231 3.09 -12.24 17.20
C ARG A 231 3.31 -13.40 18.17
N GLN A 232 3.89 -14.50 17.71
CA GLN A 232 4.24 -15.65 18.57
C GLN A 232 5.35 -15.30 19.55
N ALA A 233 6.41 -14.62 19.09
CA ALA A 233 7.51 -14.17 19.95
C ALA A 233 7.02 -13.17 21.01
N GLU A 234 6.25 -12.15 20.59
CA GLU A 234 5.65 -11.16 21.51
C GLU A 234 4.66 -11.81 22.48
N GLY A 235 3.85 -12.77 22.01
CA GLY A 235 2.91 -13.51 22.86
C GLY A 235 3.61 -14.39 23.90
N LEU A 236 4.75 -15.01 23.55
CA LEU A 236 5.56 -15.77 24.51
C LEU A 236 6.16 -14.83 25.57
N ILE A 237 6.70 -13.68 25.16
CA ILE A 237 7.22 -12.65 26.08
C ILE A 237 6.12 -12.18 27.03
N GLU A 238 4.94 -11.88 26.49
CA GLU A 238 3.78 -11.46 27.27
C GLU A 238 3.36 -12.53 28.29
N PHE A 239 3.24 -13.79 27.87
CA PHE A 239 2.95 -14.90 28.78
C PHE A 239 3.99 -15.04 29.90
N MET A 240 5.29 -14.98 29.55
CA MET A 240 6.37 -15.10 30.52
C MET A 240 6.38 -13.94 31.54
N LEU A 241 5.97 -12.75 31.13
CA LEU A 241 6.04 -11.54 31.96
C LEU A 241 4.73 -11.21 32.69
N THR A 242 3.62 -11.85 32.32
CA THR A 242 2.31 -11.59 32.92
C THR A 242 1.82 -12.84 33.66
N ASP A 243 1.54 -13.93 32.95
CA ASP A 243 0.98 -15.16 33.53
C ASP A 243 2.00 -15.91 34.39
N LEU A 244 3.19 -16.17 33.84
CA LEU A 244 4.25 -16.86 34.58
C LEU A 244 4.70 -16.02 35.77
N ARG A 245 4.77 -14.69 35.61
CA ARG A 245 5.03 -13.75 36.72
C ARG A 245 4.03 -13.91 37.85
N THR A 246 2.72 -13.92 37.54
CA THR A 246 1.67 -14.04 38.55
C THR A 246 1.81 -15.35 39.33
N ARG A 247 2.14 -16.45 38.64
CA ARG A 247 2.39 -17.76 39.27
C ARG A 247 3.65 -17.75 40.14
N LEU A 248 4.74 -17.13 39.67
CA LEU A 248 6.01 -17.05 40.39
C LEU A 248 5.94 -16.14 41.62
N GLN A 249 5.12 -15.08 41.57
CA GLN A 249 4.82 -14.24 42.74
C GLN A 249 4.14 -15.05 43.85
N GLY A 250 3.15 -15.88 43.50
CA GLY A 250 2.45 -16.73 44.47
C GLY A 250 3.35 -17.73 45.21
N VAL A 251 4.49 -18.09 44.64
CA VAL A 251 5.46 -19.03 45.24
C VAL A 251 6.77 -18.36 45.70
N GLY A 252 6.86 -17.03 45.66
CA GLY A 252 8.03 -16.27 46.13
C GLY A 252 9.30 -16.41 45.28
N ARG A 253 9.21 -16.91 44.04
CA ARG A 253 10.35 -17.16 43.13
C ARG A 253 10.55 -16.07 42.08
N LEU A 254 10.55 -14.81 42.54
CA LEU A 254 10.77 -13.64 41.68
C LEU A 254 12.21 -13.53 41.13
N ASP A 255 13.16 -14.25 41.74
CA ASP A 255 14.56 -14.35 41.30
C ASP A 255 14.67 -14.80 39.84
N VAL A 256 13.79 -15.69 39.40
CA VAL A 256 13.81 -16.29 38.04
C VAL A 256 13.36 -15.31 36.96
N LEU A 257 12.66 -14.22 37.30
CA LEU A 257 12.13 -13.26 36.32
C LEU A 257 13.19 -12.32 35.74
N GLY A 258 14.37 -12.20 36.37
CA GLY A 258 15.42 -11.29 35.89
C GLY A 258 15.91 -11.62 34.48
N SER A 259 16.18 -12.89 34.18
CA SER A 259 16.66 -13.32 32.87
C SER A 259 15.59 -13.18 31.77
N VAL A 260 14.31 -13.39 32.13
CA VAL A 260 13.17 -13.20 31.23
C VAL A 260 13.03 -11.72 30.87
N ASN A 261 13.14 -10.84 31.88
CA ASN A 261 13.14 -9.40 31.71
C ASN A 261 14.25 -8.93 30.77
N ASP A 262 15.49 -9.40 30.97
CA ASP A 262 16.64 -9.02 30.14
C ASP A 262 16.43 -9.44 28.68
N ARG A 263 15.89 -10.64 28.45
CA ARG A 263 15.59 -11.14 27.10
C ARG A 263 14.47 -10.36 26.42
N ALA A 264 13.45 -9.95 27.17
CA ALA A 264 12.37 -9.09 26.65
C ALA A 264 12.87 -7.69 26.29
N LEU A 265 13.74 -7.10 27.13
CA LEU A 265 14.38 -5.82 26.82
C LEU A 265 15.28 -5.90 25.59
N ALA A 266 16.05 -6.98 25.44
CA ALA A 266 16.86 -7.18 24.23
C ALA A 266 15.97 -7.21 22.97
N TYR A 267 14.88 -8.00 23.01
CA TYR A 267 13.93 -8.10 21.90
C TYR A 267 13.31 -6.74 21.52
N TYR A 268 12.90 -5.93 22.51
CA TYR A 268 12.32 -4.60 22.24
C TYR A 268 13.38 -3.52 21.94
N GLY A 269 14.59 -3.67 22.47
CA GLY A 269 15.73 -2.77 22.24
C GLY A 269 16.24 -2.81 20.80
N GLU A 270 16.18 -3.98 20.16
CA GLU A 270 16.47 -4.13 18.72
C GLU A 270 15.44 -3.42 17.82
N GLN A 271 14.24 -3.12 18.35
CA GLN A 271 13.15 -2.42 17.66
C GLN A 271 13.20 -0.91 17.96
N SER A 272 14.20 -0.22 17.41
CA SER A 272 14.45 1.21 17.67
C SER A 272 13.45 2.16 17.01
N ASP A 273 12.91 1.80 15.84
CA ASP A 273 11.94 2.61 15.10
C ASP A 273 10.50 2.23 15.46
N LEU A 274 9.96 2.88 16.50
CA LEU A 274 8.58 2.67 16.96
C LEU A 274 7.54 2.97 15.88
N SER A 275 7.84 3.88 14.93
CA SER A 275 6.86 4.33 13.92
C SER A 275 6.49 3.23 12.92
N LYS A 276 7.35 2.21 12.78
CA LYS A 276 7.16 1.07 11.87
C LYS A 276 6.51 -0.12 12.54
N LEU A 277 6.26 -0.07 13.85
CA LEU A 277 5.69 -1.20 14.58
C LEU A 277 4.16 -1.16 14.54
N PRO A 278 3.49 -2.33 14.45
CA PRO A 278 2.05 -2.40 14.63
C PRO A 278 1.63 -1.85 16.00
N VAL A 279 0.44 -1.23 16.04
CA VAL A 279 -0.14 -0.67 17.27
C VAL A 279 -0.19 -1.70 18.41
N GLU A 280 -0.66 -2.92 18.13
CA GLU A 280 -0.73 -3.99 19.13
C GLU A 280 0.64 -4.33 19.75
N SER A 281 1.72 -4.28 18.95
CA SER A 281 3.06 -4.55 19.43
C SER A 281 3.56 -3.45 20.37
N LEU A 282 3.22 -2.19 20.06
CA LEU A 282 3.52 -1.04 20.93
C LEU A 282 2.75 -1.15 22.26
N GLU A 283 1.48 -1.55 22.23
CA GLU A 283 0.66 -1.77 23.42
C GLU A 283 1.23 -2.88 24.32
N ARG A 284 1.62 -4.03 23.72
CA ARG A 284 2.28 -5.12 24.46
C ARG A 284 3.59 -4.66 25.08
N ARG A 285 4.43 -3.96 24.31
CA ARG A 285 5.70 -3.40 24.80
C ARG A 285 5.48 -2.48 26.01
N ALA A 286 4.51 -1.57 25.94
CA ALA A 286 4.21 -0.67 27.05
C ALA A 286 3.77 -1.42 28.33
N ARG A 287 2.91 -2.44 28.19
CA ARG A 287 2.47 -3.28 29.32
C ARG A 287 3.63 -4.05 29.94
N VAL A 288 4.52 -4.62 29.12
CA VAL A 288 5.73 -5.30 29.57
C VAL A 288 6.64 -4.33 30.34
N LEU A 289 6.90 -3.14 29.79
CA LEU A 289 7.74 -2.13 30.44
C LEU A 289 7.16 -1.69 31.80
N HIS A 290 5.84 -1.52 31.92
CA HIS A 290 5.19 -1.27 33.21
C HIS A 290 5.41 -2.43 34.20
N ALA A 291 5.17 -3.67 33.78
CA ALA A 291 5.34 -4.84 34.66
C ALA A 291 6.78 -4.99 35.16
N MET A 292 7.74 -4.74 34.28
CA MET A 292 9.16 -4.76 34.62
C MET A 292 9.58 -3.59 35.51
N GLY A 293 9.04 -2.39 35.26
CA GLY A 293 9.28 -1.22 36.10
C GLY A 293 8.75 -1.41 37.52
N GLU A 294 7.57 -2.04 37.65
CA GLU A 294 6.98 -2.37 38.95
C GLU A 294 7.86 -3.37 39.73
N ASP A 295 8.42 -4.39 39.07
CA ASP A 295 9.35 -5.33 39.71
C ASP A 295 10.64 -4.65 40.19
N ASP A 296 11.23 -3.79 39.37
CA ASP A 296 12.39 -2.99 39.77
C ASP A 296 12.06 -2.07 40.95
N GLN A 297 10.87 -1.46 40.94
CA GLN A 297 10.43 -0.60 42.04
C GLN A 297 10.29 -1.41 43.34
N LYS A 298 9.65 -2.58 43.31
CA LYS A 298 9.52 -3.48 44.48
C LYS A 298 10.87 -3.92 45.04
N ARG A 299 11.89 -4.04 44.19
CA ARG A 299 13.28 -4.35 44.57
C ARG A 299 14.09 -3.12 45.02
N GLY A 300 13.47 -1.94 45.07
CA GLY A 300 14.13 -0.67 45.39
C GLY A 300 15.04 -0.12 44.28
N LYS A 301 15.05 -0.72 43.08
CA LYS A 301 15.84 -0.30 41.91
C LYS A 301 15.15 0.86 41.18
N ASN A 302 14.89 1.94 41.91
CA ASN A 302 14.05 3.05 41.46
C ASN A 302 14.57 3.74 40.16
N ALA A 303 15.87 3.66 39.85
CA ALA A 303 16.43 4.28 38.63
C ALA A 303 16.12 3.45 37.38
N ALA A 304 16.28 2.13 37.50
CA ALA A 304 15.92 1.18 36.45
C ALA A 304 14.39 1.17 36.21
N ALA A 305 13.61 1.24 37.29
CA ALA A 305 12.15 1.37 37.22
C ALA A 305 11.74 2.64 36.45
N LEU A 306 12.30 3.80 36.82
CA LEU A 306 11.99 5.08 36.16
C LEU A 306 12.30 5.05 34.67
N ALA A 307 13.45 4.49 34.26
CA ALA A 307 13.82 4.38 32.86
C ALA A 307 12.76 3.61 32.04
N LYS A 308 12.28 2.48 32.58
CA LYS A 308 11.23 1.67 31.95
C LYS A 308 9.89 2.39 31.89
N PHE A 309 9.50 3.07 32.97
CA PHE A 309 8.25 3.84 32.99
C PHE A 309 8.28 5.03 32.04
N VAL A 310 9.42 5.72 31.89
CA VAL A 310 9.59 6.80 30.90
C VAL A 310 9.49 6.27 29.46
N GLU A 311 10.04 5.09 29.18
CA GLU A 311 9.91 4.46 27.86
C GLU A 311 8.47 4.02 27.58
N ALA A 312 7.80 3.44 28.57
CA ALA A 312 6.37 3.09 28.48
C ALA A 312 5.52 4.35 28.26
N HIS A 313 5.79 5.43 29.00
CA HIS A 313 5.12 6.73 28.86
C HIS A 313 5.25 7.29 27.45
N ARG A 314 6.44 7.27 26.85
CA ARG A 314 6.64 7.71 25.46
C ARG A 314 5.79 6.90 24.48
N THR A 315 5.70 5.59 24.72
CA THR A 315 4.93 4.68 23.86
C THR A 315 3.42 4.91 24.03
N THR A 316 2.91 4.98 25.26
CA THR A 316 1.49 5.20 25.54
C THR A 316 1.03 6.61 25.14
N ALA A 317 1.90 7.62 25.26
CA ALA A 317 1.63 8.98 24.78
C ALA A 317 1.41 9.02 23.26
N ALA A 318 2.28 8.35 22.49
CA ALA A 318 2.15 8.28 21.04
C ALA A 318 0.87 7.53 20.62
N LEU A 319 0.55 6.43 21.31
CA LEU A 319 -0.68 5.67 21.07
C LEU A 319 -1.94 6.48 21.39
N LEU A 320 -1.95 7.20 22.51
CA LEU A 320 -3.05 8.08 22.90
C LEU A 320 -3.21 9.25 21.92
N ALA A 321 -2.13 9.87 21.46
CA ALA A 321 -2.20 10.94 20.47
C ALA A 321 -2.84 10.48 19.16
N ALA A 322 -2.64 9.22 18.75
CA ALA A 322 -3.24 8.65 17.55
C ALA A 322 -4.73 8.31 17.70
N ASN A 323 -5.22 8.04 18.91
CA ASN A 323 -6.65 7.84 19.19
C ASN A 323 -7.00 8.40 20.59
N PRO A 324 -7.28 9.70 20.69
CA PRO A 324 -7.38 10.40 21.99
C PRO A 324 -8.56 10.03 22.87
N ASP A 325 -9.57 9.36 22.32
CA ASP A 325 -10.83 9.02 23.00
C ASP A 325 -10.97 7.51 23.25
N ASP A 326 -9.94 6.71 22.94
CA ASP A 326 -9.91 5.28 23.23
C ASP A 326 -9.68 5.01 24.73
N PRO A 327 -10.65 4.41 25.45
CA PRO A 327 -10.53 4.16 26.88
C PRO A 327 -9.31 3.30 27.24
N LEU A 328 -8.94 2.33 26.39
CA LEU A 328 -7.78 1.48 26.65
C LEU A 328 -6.48 2.28 26.62
N ARG A 329 -6.36 3.25 25.70
CA ARG A 329 -5.16 4.09 25.55
C ARG A 329 -5.09 5.17 26.60
N ILE A 330 -6.23 5.75 26.98
CA ILE A 330 -6.32 6.69 28.09
C ILE A 330 -5.88 5.97 29.38
N PHE A 331 -6.42 4.77 29.64
CA PHE A 331 -6.03 3.96 30.80
C PHE A 331 -4.55 3.59 30.76
N ALA A 332 -4.01 3.11 29.63
CA ALA A 332 -2.60 2.76 29.52
C ALA A 332 -1.68 3.95 29.81
N HIS A 333 -2.02 5.14 29.30
CA HIS A 333 -1.25 6.35 29.56
C HIS A 333 -1.40 6.86 31.00
N ALA A 334 -2.59 6.73 31.58
CA ALA A 334 -2.87 7.01 32.99
C ALA A 334 -1.96 6.18 33.91
N GLN A 335 -1.77 4.89 33.62
CA GLN A 335 -0.82 4.05 34.36
C GLN A 335 0.63 4.54 34.24
N SER A 336 1.04 5.03 33.07
CA SER A 336 2.38 5.60 32.89
C SER A 336 2.60 6.86 33.74
N GLU A 337 1.61 7.76 33.78
CA GLU A 337 1.64 8.96 34.63
C GLU A 337 1.71 8.58 36.12
N PHE A 338 0.89 7.60 36.54
CA PHE A 338 0.93 7.08 37.92
C PHE A 338 2.32 6.57 38.30
N TRP A 339 2.90 5.66 37.52
CA TRP A 339 4.15 5.01 37.90
C TRP A 339 5.36 5.96 37.94
N ILE A 340 5.43 6.91 37.00
CA ILE A 340 6.47 7.96 37.05
C ILE A 340 6.28 8.82 38.30
N GLY A 341 5.04 9.25 38.57
CA GLY A 341 4.72 10.04 39.76
C GLY A 341 5.04 9.29 41.05
N TYR A 342 4.72 8.01 41.13
CA TYR A 342 4.98 7.15 42.29
C TYR A 342 6.47 6.99 42.57
N VAL A 343 7.29 6.82 41.53
CA VAL A 343 8.75 6.70 41.69
C VAL A 343 9.39 8.01 42.19
N ASP A 344 8.90 9.17 41.74
CA ASP A 344 9.36 10.46 42.27
C ASP A 344 8.83 10.68 43.70
N PHE A 345 7.58 10.29 44.00
CA PHE A 345 7.01 10.35 45.34
C PHE A 345 7.82 9.51 46.35
N ALA A 346 8.14 8.26 46.00
CA ALA A 346 8.94 7.35 46.83
C ALA A 346 10.37 7.85 47.09
N ARG A 347 10.82 8.86 46.35
CA ARG A 347 12.11 9.54 46.51
C ARG A 347 11.99 10.93 47.14
N ASP A 348 10.83 11.24 47.70
CA ASP A 348 10.49 12.53 48.30
C ASP A 348 10.60 13.72 47.32
N ARG A 349 10.47 13.47 46.02
CA ARG A 349 10.49 14.50 44.97
C ARG A 349 9.08 14.97 44.66
N LEU A 350 8.41 15.51 45.68
CA LEU A 350 6.99 15.87 45.64
C LEU A 350 6.66 16.85 44.50
N ASP A 351 7.56 17.79 44.19
CA ASP A 351 7.40 18.76 43.09
C ASP A 351 7.35 18.11 41.71
N LYS A 352 8.00 16.96 41.54
CA LYS A 352 7.96 16.18 40.30
C LYS A 352 6.80 15.20 40.27
N ALA A 353 6.42 14.65 41.42
CA ALA A 353 5.32 13.70 41.55
C ALA A 353 3.94 14.36 41.33
N LEU A 354 3.71 15.55 41.90
CA LEU A 354 2.41 16.22 41.82
C LEU A 354 1.88 16.42 40.38
N PRO A 355 2.64 16.99 39.42
CA PRO A 355 2.12 17.18 38.06
C PRO A 355 1.74 15.86 37.40
N ARG A 356 2.45 14.76 37.71
CA ARG A 356 2.15 13.41 37.21
C ARG A 356 0.83 12.88 37.76
N PHE A 357 0.60 13.02 39.06
CA PHE A 357 -0.69 12.61 39.65
C PHE A 357 -1.86 13.50 39.22
N VAL A 358 -1.63 14.78 38.94
CA VAL A 358 -2.65 15.67 38.34
C VAL A 358 -3.01 15.20 36.93
N ALA A 359 -2.02 14.84 36.10
CA ALA A 359 -2.26 14.27 34.77
C ALA A 359 -3.01 12.93 34.86
N TYR A 360 -2.60 12.03 35.76
CA TYR A 360 -3.29 10.78 36.04
C TYR A 360 -4.76 10.99 36.42
N ARG A 361 -5.05 11.93 37.34
CA ARG A 361 -6.43 12.29 37.72
C ARG A 361 -7.24 12.80 36.52
N SER A 362 -6.65 13.64 35.68
CA SER A 362 -7.32 14.17 34.49
C SER A 362 -7.71 13.05 33.52
N LEU A 363 -6.81 12.09 33.29
CA LEU A 363 -7.06 10.94 32.42
C LEU A 363 -8.11 10.00 33.02
N ALA A 364 -8.01 9.69 34.31
CA ALA A 364 -8.98 8.84 35.01
C ALA A 364 -10.38 9.47 35.05
N ARG A 365 -10.48 10.79 35.22
CA ARG A 365 -11.76 11.50 35.13
C ARG A 365 -12.37 11.36 33.73
N ARG A 366 -11.56 11.54 32.69
CA ARG A 366 -11.98 11.34 31.30
C ARG A 366 -12.51 9.92 31.06
N LEU A 367 -11.87 8.90 31.65
CA LEU A 367 -12.39 7.51 31.60
C LEU A 367 -13.78 7.38 32.25
N THR A 368 -14.02 8.04 33.38
CA THR A 368 -15.34 8.01 34.04
C THR A 368 -16.42 8.76 33.26
N GLU A 369 -16.05 9.73 32.42
CA GLU A 369 -16.96 10.44 31.53
C GLU A 369 -17.32 9.58 30.31
N ILE A 370 -16.37 8.82 29.76
CA ILE A 370 -16.58 7.94 28.60
C ILE A 370 -17.37 6.68 29.00
N GLU A 371 -16.97 6.03 30.11
CA GLU A 371 -17.61 4.81 30.61
C GLU A 371 -18.09 4.96 32.06
N PRO A 372 -19.18 5.70 32.31
CA PRO A 372 -19.64 6.01 33.68
C PRO A 372 -20.11 4.78 34.47
N ALA A 373 -20.45 3.67 33.79
CA ALA A 373 -20.81 2.41 34.42
C ALA A 373 -19.59 1.56 34.82
N ASN A 374 -18.39 1.88 34.33
CA ASN A 374 -17.18 1.12 34.59
C ASN A 374 -16.57 1.51 35.95
N LEU A 375 -16.93 0.76 37.00
CA LEU A 375 -16.46 1.02 38.36
C LEU A 375 -14.94 0.93 38.53
N LYS A 376 -14.23 0.23 37.64
CA LYS A 376 -12.76 0.19 37.67
C LYS A 376 -12.17 1.58 37.40
N TYR A 377 -12.73 2.33 36.45
CA TYR A 377 -12.28 3.70 36.14
C TYR A 377 -12.59 4.69 37.27
N TRP A 378 -13.71 4.51 37.97
CA TRP A 378 -13.98 5.27 39.19
C TRP A 378 -12.95 4.97 40.29
N ARG A 379 -12.53 3.70 40.42
CA ARG A 379 -11.48 3.31 41.37
C ARG A 379 -10.13 3.94 41.01
N GLU A 380 -9.76 3.97 39.72
CA GLU A 380 -8.56 4.70 39.25
C GLU A 380 -8.61 6.20 39.56
N LEU A 381 -9.77 6.85 39.38
CA LEU A 381 -9.95 8.26 39.74
C LEU A 381 -9.74 8.48 41.24
N GLY A 382 -10.30 7.61 42.08
CA GLY A 382 -10.11 7.66 43.53
C GLY A 382 -8.66 7.43 43.95
N TYR A 383 -7.92 6.56 43.24
CA TYR A 383 -6.48 6.39 43.44
C TYR A 383 -5.68 7.63 43.06
N ALA A 384 -5.98 8.25 41.91
CA ALA A 384 -5.31 9.47 41.47
C ALA A 384 -5.52 10.63 42.45
N GLU A 385 -6.76 10.86 42.89
CA GLU A 385 -7.11 11.87 43.88
C GLU A 385 -6.45 11.58 45.24
N GLY A 386 -6.38 10.30 45.61
CA GLY A 386 -5.68 9.82 46.78
C GLY A 386 -4.19 10.13 46.78
N ASN A 387 -3.51 9.92 45.65
CA ASN A 387 -2.08 10.24 45.53
C ASN A 387 -1.80 11.74 45.67
N ILE A 388 -2.69 12.59 45.15
CA ILE A 388 -2.60 14.05 45.32
C ILE A 388 -2.81 14.43 46.80
N CYS A 389 -3.81 13.81 47.46
CA CYS A 389 -4.04 13.98 48.90
C CYS A 389 -2.79 13.64 49.73
N THR A 390 -2.13 12.52 49.43
CA THR A 390 -0.90 12.12 50.13
C THR A 390 0.21 13.16 49.98
N ILE A 391 0.38 13.76 48.79
CA ILE A 391 1.34 14.87 48.60
C ILE A 391 0.95 16.10 49.42
N ALA A 392 -0.34 16.47 49.43
CA ALA A 392 -0.82 17.63 50.18
C ALA A 392 -0.56 17.49 51.69
N ILE A 393 -0.81 16.29 52.23
CA ILE A 393 -0.53 15.95 53.63
C ILE A 393 0.97 15.99 53.92
N ALA A 394 1.80 15.40 53.06
CA ALA A 394 3.26 15.40 53.21
C ALA A 394 3.86 16.81 53.25
N ARG A 395 3.32 17.72 52.43
CA ARG A 395 3.73 19.14 52.41
C ARG A 395 3.19 19.96 53.59
N LYS A 396 2.27 19.41 54.38
CA LYS A 396 1.50 20.15 55.39
C LYS A 396 0.86 21.42 54.79
N GLY A 397 0.31 21.27 53.58
CA GLY A 397 -0.28 22.38 52.83
C GLY A 397 -1.54 22.94 53.50
N PRO A 398 -1.99 24.14 53.07
CA PRO A 398 -3.24 24.74 53.56
C PRO A 398 -4.46 23.85 53.28
N ALA A 399 -5.56 24.10 54.00
CA ALA A 399 -6.78 23.28 53.94
C ALA A 399 -7.36 23.09 52.51
N ALA A 400 -7.16 24.05 51.61
CA ALA A 400 -7.58 23.96 50.21
C ALA A 400 -6.84 22.84 49.44
N ASP A 401 -5.59 22.54 49.79
CA ASP A 401 -4.81 21.46 49.16
C ASP A 401 -5.33 20.07 49.56
N LEU A 402 -6.14 19.99 50.63
CA LEU A 402 -6.72 18.76 51.16
C LEU A 402 -8.06 18.38 50.51
N ASP A 403 -8.59 19.19 49.58
CA ASP A 403 -9.82 18.89 48.84
C ASP A 403 -9.71 17.59 48.02
N ALA A 404 -8.49 17.22 47.61
CA ALA A 404 -8.20 15.95 46.98
C ALA A 404 -8.51 14.75 47.89
N CYS A 405 -8.31 14.88 49.21
CA CYS A 405 -8.63 13.83 50.18
C CYS A 405 -10.13 13.57 50.24
N ARG A 406 -10.92 14.65 50.28
CA ARG A 406 -12.39 14.58 50.26
C ARG A 406 -12.91 13.97 48.96
N SER A 407 -12.36 14.40 47.82
CA SER A 407 -12.74 13.89 46.50
C SER A 407 -12.46 12.38 46.40
N ALA A 408 -11.26 11.96 46.82
CA ALA A 408 -10.87 10.55 46.82
C ALA A 408 -11.79 9.69 47.69
N LEU A 409 -12.18 10.17 48.88
CA LEU A 409 -13.11 9.49 49.76
C LEU A 409 -14.49 9.34 49.10
N GLN A 410 -15.07 10.44 48.59
CA GLN A 410 -16.38 10.41 47.92
C GLN A 410 -16.41 9.48 46.71
N THR A 411 -15.33 9.48 45.91
CA THR A 411 -15.17 8.61 44.75
C THR A 411 -15.15 7.13 45.16
N ILE A 412 -14.36 6.76 46.17
CA ILE A 412 -14.29 5.37 46.62
C ILE A 412 -15.55 4.94 47.39
N GLU A 413 -16.21 5.83 48.14
CA GLU A 413 -17.53 5.56 48.75
C GLU A 413 -18.60 5.23 47.70
N ARG A 414 -18.56 5.89 46.53
CA ARG A 414 -19.43 5.54 45.40
C ARG A 414 -19.15 4.12 44.91
N VAL A 415 -17.88 3.77 44.73
CA VAL A 415 -17.46 2.44 44.27
C VAL A 415 -17.83 1.36 45.29
N ALA A 416 -17.58 1.60 46.58
CA ALA A 416 -17.89 0.69 47.69
C ALA A 416 -19.40 0.46 47.88
N ARG A 417 -20.24 1.49 47.65
CA ARG A 417 -21.70 1.32 47.67
C ARG A 417 -22.21 0.39 46.57
N ALA A 418 -21.54 0.38 45.42
CA ALA A 418 -21.89 -0.51 44.32
C ALA A 418 -21.34 -1.94 44.49
N GLN A 419 -20.28 -2.11 45.28
CA GLN A 419 -19.63 -3.41 45.56
C GLN A 419 -19.33 -3.56 47.07
N PRO A 420 -20.37 -3.69 47.92
CA PRO A 420 -20.21 -3.67 49.38
C PRO A 420 -19.43 -4.87 49.93
N ASP A 421 -19.46 -6.00 49.23
CA ASP A 421 -18.84 -7.26 49.66
C ASP A 421 -17.40 -7.46 49.12
N ASP A 422 -16.91 -6.57 48.25
CA ASP A 422 -15.53 -6.65 47.74
C ASP A 422 -14.55 -6.15 48.81
N ALA A 423 -13.86 -7.10 49.44
CA ALA A 423 -12.91 -6.83 50.51
C ALA A 423 -11.79 -5.85 50.10
N THR A 424 -11.34 -5.89 48.84
CA THR A 424 -10.28 -4.99 48.36
C THR A 424 -10.77 -3.56 48.27
N ILE A 425 -12.01 -3.36 47.80
CA ILE A 425 -12.65 -2.04 47.75
C ILE A 425 -12.93 -1.52 49.17
N GLN A 426 -13.31 -2.39 50.10
CA GLN A 426 -13.47 -2.02 51.51
C GLN A 426 -12.13 -1.59 52.14
N SER A 427 -11.02 -2.30 51.86
CA SER A 427 -9.68 -1.86 52.28
C SER A 427 -9.30 -0.50 51.70
N ASP A 428 -9.59 -0.26 50.41
CA ASP A 428 -9.37 1.06 49.80
C ASP A 428 -10.18 2.15 50.52
N LEU A 429 -11.45 1.88 50.84
CA LEU A 429 -12.31 2.82 51.55
C LEU A 429 -11.79 3.12 52.97
N ALA A 430 -11.37 2.10 53.71
CA ALA A 430 -10.75 2.27 55.02
C ALA A 430 -9.49 3.15 54.94
N ASN A 431 -8.64 2.93 53.93
CA ASN A 431 -7.48 3.77 53.66
C ASN A 431 -7.89 5.23 53.32
N ARG A 432 -8.99 5.47 52.59
CA ARG A 432 -9.48 6.83 52.33
C ARG A 432 -9.97 7.54 53.58
N HIS A 433 -10.65 6.86 54.49
CA HIS A 433 -11.00 7.41 55.80
C HIS A 433 -9.74 7.76 56.61
N ALA A 434 -8.69 6.94 56.55
CA ALA A 434 -7.41 7.22 57.19
C ALA A 434 -6.78 8.54 56.71
N TRP A 435 -6.65 8.72 55.39
CA TRP A 435 -6.10 9.94 54.80
C TRP A 435 -6.98 11.17 55.07
N MET A 436 -8.29 11.02 55.06
CA MET A 436 -9.21 12.11 55.41
C MET A 436 -9.05 12.52 56.88
N ALA A 437 -8.86 11.57 57.80
CA ALA A 437 -8.59 11.87 59.20
C ALA A 437 -7.27 12.65 59.37
N ASP A 438 -6.22 12.27 58.66
CA ASP A 438 -4.93 12.99 58.72
C ASP A 438 -5.01 14.40 58.14
N ALA A 439 -5.77 14.57 57.05
CA ALA A 439 -6.09 15.89 56.51
C ALA A 439 -6.85 16.77 57.53
N LEU A 440 -7.88 16.21 58.18
CA LEU A 440 -8.66 16.93 59.21
C LEU A 440 -7.80 17.32 60.41
N ARG A 441 -6.89 16.43 60.84
CA ARG A 441 -5.94 16.69 61.92
C ARG A 441 -4.98 17.83 61.58
N LEU A 442 -4.46 17.89 60.35
CA LEU A 442 -3.63 19.03 59.90
C LEU A 442 -4.41 20.36 59.94
N GLY A 443 -5.72 20.31 59.71
CA GLY A 443 -6.61 21.46 59.86
C GLY A 443 -7.06 21.76 61.30
N GLY A 444 -6.52 21.06 62.32
CA GLY A 444 -6.90 21.23 63.73
C GLY A 444 -8.29 20.68 64.09
N ARG A 445 -8.88 19.84 63.24
CA ARG A 445 -10.23 19.28 63.40
C ARG A 445 -10.18 17.88 64.00
N ASP A 446 -9.56 17.74 65.17
CA ASP A 446 -9.25 16.43 65.78
C ASP A 446 -10.49 15.58 66.08
N ARG A 447 -11.63 16.20 66.44
CA ARG A 447 -12.90 15.46 66.64
C ARG A 447 -13.45 14.87 65.35
N ASP A 448 -13.38 15.63 64.25
CA ASP A 448 -13.82 15.12 62.94
C ASP A 448 -12.85 14.04 62.44
N ALA A 449 -11.55 14.22 62.68
CA ALA A 449 -10.54 13.21 62.38
C ALA A 449 -10.82 11.89 63.14
N LEU A 450 -11.19 11.98 64.43
CA LEU A 450 -11.57 10.81 65.22
C LEU A 450 -12.78 10.09 64.62
N ALA A 451 -13.82 10.81 64.19
CA ALA A 451 -14.98 10.21 63.55
C ALA A 451 -14.62 9.45 62.25
N GLU A 452 -13.69 9.98 61.46
CA GLU A 452 -13.19 9.27 60.27
C GLU A 452 -12.36 8.03 60.63
N ARG A 453 -11.54 8.08 61.69
CA ARG A 453 -10.82 6.90 62.20
C ARG A 453 -11.77 5.82 62.72
N GLU A 454 -12.88 6.19 63.35
CA GLU A 454 -13.89 5.24 63.81
C GLU A 454 -14.54 4.50 62.62
N LYS A 455 -14.84 5.20 61.52
CA LYS A 455 -15.31 4.57 60.27
C LYS A 455 -14.26 3.63 59.68
N GLN A 456 -12.99 4.06 59.64
CA GLN A 456 -11.87 3.22 59.20
C GLN A 456 -11.82 1.91 60.01
N MET A 457 -11.82 2.00 61.34
CA MET A 457 -11.73 0.82 62.21
C MET A 457 -12.94 -0.10 62.05
N ALA A 458 -14.16 0.44 61.92
CA ALA A 458 -15.35 -0.38 61.71
C ALA A 458 -15.29 -1.22 60.43
N ILE A 459 -14.68 -0.70 59.35
CA ILE A 459 -14.44 -1.45 58.12
C ILE A 459 -13.40 -2.54 58.35
N ILE A 460 -12.26 -2.20 58.97
CA ILE A 460 -11.18 -3.15 59.23
C ILE A 460 -11.65 -4.29 60.17
N ASP A 461 -12.45 -3.99 61.20
CA ASP A 461 -13.01 -4.99 62.11
C ASP A 461 -13.95 -5.97 61.36
N ARG A 462 -14.73 -5.48 60.38
CA ARG A 462 -15.52 -6.35 59.51
C ARG A 462 -14.64 -7.25 58.64
N LEU A 463 -13.59 -6.71 58.05
CA LEU A 463 -12.63 -7.48 57.24
C LEU A 463 -11.92 -8.56 58.06
N LEU A 464 -11.53 -8.25 59.30
CA LEU A 464 -10.96 -9.22 60.25
C LEU A 464 -11.97 -10.26 60.72
N THR A 465 -13.25 -9.93 60.77
CA THR A 465 -14.31 -10.91 61.05
C THR A 465 -14.44 -11.92 59.90
N GLN A 466 -14.21 -11.48 58.65
CA GLN A 466 -14.24 -12.34 57.46
C GLN A 466 -12.96 -13.17 57.31
N ASP A 467 -11.79 -12.58 57.58
CA ASP A 467 -10.50 -13.27 57.53
C ASP A 467 -9.57 -12.81 58.67
N ALA A 468 -9.73 -13.45 59.83
CA ALA A 468 -8.99 -13.11 61.05
C ALA A 468 -7.47 -13.36 60.96
N LYS A 469 -7.02 -14.18 60.00
CA LYS A 469 -5.59 -14.51 59.84
C LYS A 469 -4.89 -13.63 58.80
N ASN A 470 -5.63 -12.75 58.12
CA ASN A 470 -5.05 -11.86 57.12
C ASN A 470 -4.03 -10.90 57.74
N ALA A 471 -2.75 -11.09 57.44
CA ALA A 471 -1.68 -10.26 58.00
C ALA A 471 -1.83 -8.77 57.61
N SER A 472 -2.34 -8.48 56.41
CA SER A 472 -2.57 -7.10 55.96
C SER A 472 -3.65 -6.41 56.81
N TYR A 473 -4.80 -7.05 57.03
CA TYR A 473 -5.86 -6.47 57.84
C TYR A 473 -5.46 -6.30 59.31
N ARG A 474 -4.67 -7.24 59.84
CA ARG A 474 -4.10 -7.13 61.20
C ARG A 474 -3.14 -5.94 61.29
N GLN A 475 -2.30 -5.73 60.28
CA GLN A 475 -1.43 -4.56 60.21
C GLN A 475 -2.24 -3.26 60.11
N ASP A 476 -3.26 -3.20 59.25
CA ASP A 476 -4.11 -2.01 59.11
C ASP A 476 -4.84 -1.68 60.42
N TRP A 477 -5.33 -2.69 61.13
CA TRP A 477 -5.97 -2.54 62.44
C TRP A 477 -5.03 -1.95 63.48
N MET A 478 -3.80 -2.47 63.54
CA MET A 478 -2.75 -1.99 64.43
C MET A 478 -2.43 -0.52 64.16
N LEU A 479 -2.23 -0.15 62.89
CA LEU A 479 -1.90 1.21 62.47
C LEU A 479 -3.06 2.18 62.71
N ALA A 480 -4.30 1.75 62.46
CA ALA A 480 -5.50 2.54 62.73
C ALA A 480 -5.64 2.85 64.22
N ARG A 481 -5.45 1.86 65.10
CA ARG A 481 -5.49 2.05 66.56
C ARG A 481 -4.38 2.96 67.07
N PHE A 482 -3.15 2.79 66.58
CA PHE A 482 -2.03 3.63 66.96
C PHE A 482 -2.26 5.10 66.55
N SER A 483 -2.71 5.33 65.32
CA SER A 483 -3.04 6.67 64.82
C SER A 483 -4.20 7.31 65.58
N THR A 484 -5.22 6.51 65.94
CA THR A 484 -6.36 6.95 66.75
C THR A 484 -5.94 7.30 68.18
N ALA A 485 -5.00 6.56 68.77
CA ALA A 485 -4.47 6.87 70.10
C ALA A 485 -3.83 8.27 70.15
N ALA A 486 -3.09 8.65 69.11
CA ALA A 486 -2.50 9.99 69.02
C ALA A 486 -3.57 11.10 68.99
N LEU A 487 -4.68 10.87 68.27
CA LEU A 487 -5.84 11.78 68.27
C LEU A 487 -6.54 11.82 69.63
N LEU A 488 -6.76 10.67 70.26
CA LEU A 488 -7.38 10.59 71.59
C LEU A 488 -6.55 11.31 72.65
N ARG A 489 -5.20 11.24 72.60
CA ARG A 489 -4.33 12.02 73.49
C ARG A 489 -4.51 13.52 73.30
N ALA A 490 -4.57 14.00 72.05
CA ALA A 490 -4.81 15.41 71.74
C ALA A 490 -6.17 15.89 72.27
N LEU A 491 -7.17 15.00 72.30
CA LEU A 491 -8.50 15.25 72.85
C LEU A 491 -8.60 15.04 74.38
N GLY A 492 -7.50 14.69 75.07
CA GLY A 492 -7.46 14.46 76.52
C GLY A 492 -7.96 13.07 76.98
N GLU A 493 -8.25 12.16 76.06
CA GLU A 493 -8.77 10.82 76.32
C GLU A 493 -7.67 9.79 76.57
N HIS A 494 -6.77 10.09 77.51
CA HIS A 494 -5.53 9.34 77.74
C HIS A 494 -5.75 7.84 78.00
N ARG A 495 -6.75 7.46 78.81
CA ARG A 495 -7.01 6.03 79.11
C ARG A 495 -7.39 5.22 77.87
N ARG A 496 -8.22 5.78 76.98
CA ARG A 496 -8.59 5.11 75.72
C ARG A 496 -7.38 5.04 74.79
N ALA A 497 -6.58 6.11 74.73
CA ALA A 497 -5.36 6.11 73.95
C ALA A 497 -4.37 5.03 74.41
N ASP A 498 -4.14 4.90 75.72
CA ASP A 498 -3.22 3.91 76.31
C ASP A 498 -3.67 2.48 76.00
N ALA A 499 -4.98 2.20 76.07
CA ALA A 499 -5.54 0.90 75.70
C ALA A 499 -5.27 0.58 74.21
N MET A 500 -5.49 1.55 73.31
CA MET A 500 -5.26 1.38 71.87
C MET A 500 -3.78 1.13 71.55
N VAL A 501 -2.86 1.84 72.22
CA VAL A 501 -1.41 1.60 72.08
C VAL A 501 -1.02 0.21 72.59
N ALA A 502 -1.57 -0.22 73.73
CA ALA A 502 -1.32 -1.55 74.27
C ALA A 502 -1.78 -2.67 73.32
N ASP A 503 -2.95 -2.50 72.68
CA ASP A 503 -3.45 -3.40 71.65
C ASP A 503 -2.53 -3.46 70.43
N SER A 504 -2.11 -2.30 69.89
CA SER A 504 -1.18 -2.23 68.76
C SER A 504 0.17 -2.89 69.08
N ARG A 505 0.67 -2.78 70.32
CA ARG A 505 1.92 -3.44 70.75
C ARG A 505 1.82 -4.96 70.77
N ARG A 506 0.75 -5.46 71.38
CA ARG A 506 0.50 -6.90 71.44
C ARG A 506 0.48 -7.47 70.03
N LEU A 507 -0.20 -6.78 69.11
CA LEU A 507 -0.33 -7.24 67.74
C LEU A 507 0.99 -7.17 66.96
N ILE A 508 1.79 -6.10 67.10
CA ILE A 508 3.08 -6.04 66.40
C ILE A 508 4.06 -7.11 66.90
N ASP A 509 4.05 -7.42 68.20
CA ASP A 509 4.87 -8.51 68.76
C ASP A 509 4.42 -9.88 68.22
N GLU A 510 3.11 -10.12 68.10
CA GLU A 510 2.56 -11.34 67.48
C GLU A 510 2.91 -11.45 65.98
N LEU A 511 2.82 -10.33 65.24
CA LEU A 511 3.19 -10.30 63.82
C LEU A 511 4.68 -10.61 63.65
N ILE A 512 5.57 -9.95 64.39
CA ILE A 512 7.01 -10.23 64.33
C ILE A 512 7.33 -11.68 64.72
N ALA A 513 6.62 -12.25 65.69
CA ALA A 513 6.80 -13.66 66.04
C ALA A 513 6.41 -14.60 64.88
N SER A 514 5.45 -14.20 64.04
CA SER A 514 5.00 -14.99 62.88
C SER A 514 5.90 -14.85 61.63
N ASP A 515 6.54 -13.70 61.43
CA ASP A 515 7.56 -13.48 60.38
C ASP A 515 8.69 -12.58 60.92
N PRO A 516 9.73 -13.18 61.53
CA PRO A 516 10.83 -12.43 62.14
C PRO A 516 11.68 -11.64 61.13
N GLU A 517 11.66 -12.03 59.86
CA GLU A 517 12.48 -11.40 58.81
C GLU A 517 11.84 -10.12 58.29
N ASN A 518 10.54 -9.91 58.51
CA ASN A 518 9.83 -8.70 58.10
C ASN A 518 10.44 -7.45 58.75
N LYS A 519 11.07 -6.62 57.92
CA LYS A 519 11.78 -5.40 58.37
C LYS A 519 10.80 -4.30 58.74
N ASP A 520 9.67 -4.20 58.03
CA ASP A 520 8.69 -3.14 58.23
C ASP A 520 8.06 -3.26 59.62
N TRP A 521 7.74 -4.48 60.04
CA TRP A 521 7.17 -4.72 61.37
C TRP A 521 8.13 -4.34 62.51
N ARG A 522 9.43 -4.60 62.33
CA ARG A 522 10.45 -4.19 63.31
C ARG A 522 10.59 -2.66 63.39
N ILE A 523 10.47 -1.96 62.27
CA ILE A 523 10.46 -0.49 62.24
C ILE A 523 9.23 0.03 63.00
N TRP A 524 8.03 -0.50 62.71
CA TRP A 524 6.81 -0.10 63.42
C TRP A 524 6.88 -0.34 64.93
N ARG A 525 7.46 -1.45 65.36
CA ARG A 525 7.70 -1.71 66.79
C ARG A 525 8.57 -0.64 67.45
N GLN A 526 9.60 -0.15 66.76
CA GLN A 526 10.46 0.92 67.25
C GLN A 526 9.72 2.26 67.34
N GLU A 527 8.93 2.60 66.31
CA GLU A 527 8.09 3.82 66.28
C GLU A 527 7.07 3.85 67.43
N PHE A 528 6.41 2.72 67.69
CA PHE A 528 5.45 2.61 68.80
C PHE A 528 6.11 2.74 70.17
N THR A 529 7.42 2.51 70.25
CA THR A 529 8.20 2.65 71.48
C THR A 529 8.67 4.10 71.68
N HIS A 530 9.11 4.78 70.61
CA HIS A 530 9.59 6.17 70.65
C HIS A 530 8.50 7.20 70.94
N SER A 531 7.29 7.03 70.42
CA SER A 531 6.19 7.98 70.65
C SER A 531 5.65 8.03 72.09
N MET A 532 6.20 7.22 73.00
CA MET A 532 5.89 7.28 74.43
C MET A 532 6.86 8.12 75.26
N THR A 533 8.10 8.25 74.80
CA THR A 533 9.18 8.92 75.55
C THR A 533 9.19 10.43 75.33
N ASN A 534 8.48 10.91 74.32
CA ASN A 534 8.19 12.32 74.02
C ASN A 534 6.68 12.54 74.16
#